data_AF-A0A1G2YE50-F1
#
_entry.id   AF-A0A1G2YE50-F1
#
_cell.length_a   1.000
_cell.length_b   1.000
_cell.length_c   1.000
_cell.angle_alpha   90.00
_cell.angle_beta   90.00
_cell.angle_gamma   90.00
#
_symmetry.space_group_name_H-M   'P 1'
#
loop_
_entity.id
_entity.type
_entity.pdbx_description
1 polymer ?
#
loop_
_entity_poly.entity_id
_entity_poly.type
_entity_poly.pdbx_seq_one_letter_code
_entity_poly.pdbx_strand_id
1 'polypeptide(L)'
;MSFFHPNRWHNDIEKFKKDDANSFPLKNAILFVGNSNIRRWKLQQYFPDKVTLNRGFGGSYVSDSLYYAADIIIPYEPNMIVFSAGDNDIIDGKTPSMIVSQFGALEKRIHSDLPGTVIIVLSIKPTIYRWHLWPCASHANDLLSQYCAKNPNCRFLDVSSAMLNDQNMPRAELFEPDMMHLNSKGYQLWADMLGPLLSK
;
A
#
# COMPACT_ATOMS: atom_id res chain seq x y z
N MET A 1 -2.95 -21.13 -13.04
CA MET A 1 -4.03 -20.10 -13.10
C MET A 1 -3.37 -18.75 -13.33
N SER A 2 -3.90 -17.92 -14.24
CA SER A 2 -3.40 -16.56 -14.44
C SER A 2 -3.98 -15.66 -13.36
N PHE A 3 -3.12 -15.00 -12.57
CA PHE A 3 -3.54 -14.02 -11.55
C PHE A 3 -3.69 -12.60 -12.11
N PHE A 4 -3.62 -12.45 -13.43
CA PHE A 4 -3.52 -11.15 -14.08
C PHE A 4 -4.80 -10.83 -14.86
N HIS A 5 -5.58 -9.88 -14.33
CA HIS A 5 -6.84 -9.42 -14.88
C HIS A 5 -6.89 -7.87 -14.91
N PRO A 6 -6.04 -7.22 -15.72
CA PRO A 6 -5.83 -5.76 -15.65
C PRO A 6 -7.14 -4.99 -15.85
N ASN A 7 -7.99 -5.44 -16.78
CA ASN A 7 -9.26 -4.78 -17.12
C ASN A 7 -10.23 -4.65 -15.94
N ARG A 8 -10.05 -5.41 -14.84
CA ARG A 8 -10.88 -5.30 -13.63
C ARG A 8 -10.87 -3.90 -13.03
N TRP A 9 -9.74 -3.19 -13.14
CA TRP A 9 -9.56 -1.87 -12.50
C TRP A 9 -9.64 -0.70 -13.47
N HIS A 10 -9.91 -0.96 -14.76
CA HIS A 10 -9.94 0.08 -15.79
C HIS A 10 -10.79 1.29 -15.39
N ASN A 11 -11.99 1.07 -14.85
CA ASN A 11 -12.87 2.17 -14.44
C ASN A 11 -12.32 3.00 -13.27
N ASP A 12 -11.64 2.38 -12.30
CA ASP A 12 -10.97 3.12 -11.21
C ASP A 12 -9.83 3.99 -11.78
N ILE A 13 -9.06 3.46 -12.75
CA ILE A 13 -7.93 4.18 -13.37
C ILE A 13 -8.42 5.32 -14.27
N GLU A 14 -9.45 5.09 -15.09
CA GLU A 14 -10.03 6.14 -15.94
C GLU A 14 -10.66 7.25 -15.10
N LYS A 15 -11.18 6.94 -13.91
CA LYS A 15 -11.61 7.96 -12.97
C LYS A 15 -10.44 8.85 -12.53
N PHE A 16 -9.30 8.26 -12.14
CA PHE A 16 -8.11 9.06 -11.78
C PHE A 16 -7.65 9.96 -12.94
N LYS A 17 -7.59 9.43 -14.16
CA LYS A 17 -7.23 10.22 -15.35
C LYS A 17 -8.18 11.38 -15.59
N LYS A 18 -9.48 11.15 -15.42
CA LYS A 18 -10.50 12.19 -15.56
C LYS A 18 -10.36 13.27 -14.49
N ASP A 19 -10.13 12.88 -13.24
CA ASP A 19 -9.91 13.82 -12.14
C ASP A 19 -8.66 14.68 -12.40
N ASP A 20 -7.58 14.08 -12.88
CA ASP A 20 -6.32 14.77 -13.20
C ASP A 20 -6.41 15.68 -14.43
N ALA A 21 -7.20 15.30 -15.44
CA ALA A 21 -7.47 16.15 -16.60
C ALA A 21 -8.24 17.42 -16.21
N ASN A 22 -9.07 17.35 -15.16
CA ASN A 22 -9.78 18.52 -14.65
C ASN A 22 -8.89 19.38 -13.74
N SER A 23 -8.10 18.75 -12.88
CA SER A 23 -7.18 19.44 -11.98
C SER A 23 -6.02 18.53 -11.63
N PHE A 24 -4.88 18.75 -12.27
CA PHE A 24 -3.70 17.94 -12.02
C PHE A 24 -3.20 18.16 -10.58
N PRO A 25 -2.82 17.09 -9.84
CA PRO A 25 -2.36 17.20 -8.46
C PRO A 25 -1.17 18.15 -8.30
N LEU A 26 -1.07 18.77 -7.13
CA LEU A 26 0.06 19.63 -6.79
C LEU A 26 1.39 18.86 -6.85
N LYS A 27 2.44 19.53 -7.31
CA LYS A 27 3.80 18.98 -7.34
C LYS A 27 4.28 18.61 -5.92
N ASN A 28 5.20 17.66 -5.85
CA ASN A 28 5.79 17.14 -4.60
C ASN A 28 4.79 16.45 -3.65
N ALA A 29 3.64 15.99 -4.17
CA ALA A 29 2.70 15.22 -3.37
C ALA A 29 3.34 13.90 -2.90
N ILE A 30 3.03 13.50 -1.66
CA ILE A 30 3.28 12.15 -1.17
C ILE A 30 2.20 11.26 -1.76
N LEU A 31 2.61 10.28 -2.55
CA LEU A 31 1.69 9.41 -3.28
C LEU A 31 1.39 8.15 -2.46
N PHE A 32 0.13 7.91 -2.16
CA PHE A 32 -0.32 6.70 -1.49
C PHE A 32 -0.87 5.73 -2.53
N VAL A 33 -0.29 4.54 -2.65
CA VAL A 33 -0.58 3.58 -3.72
C VAL A 33 -0.90 2.21 -3.14
N GLY A 34 -1.90 1.54 -3.71
CA GLY A 34 -2.18 0.14 -3.39
C GLY A 34 -3.65 -0.19 -3.48
N ASN A 35 -4.12 -0.99 -2.53
CA ASN A 35 -5.46 -1.54 -2.56
C ASN A 35 -6.46 -0.76 -1.69
N SER A 36 -7.55 -1.43 -1.29
CA SER A 36 -8.68 -0.84 -0.57
C SER A 36 -8.26 -0.22 0.76
N ASN A 37 -7.17 -0.69 1.37
CA ASN A 37 -6.61 -0.10 2.58
C ASN A 37 -6.16 1.35 2.33
N ILE A 38 -5.51 1.59 1.19
CA ILE A 38 -5.14 2.93 0.76
C ILE A 38 -6.37 3.68 0.26
N ARG A 39 -7.18 3.09 -0.62
CA ARG A 39 -8.38 3.73 -1.21
C ARG A 39 -9.30 4.35 -0.15
N ARG A 40 -9.47 3.67 0.99
CA ARG A 40 -10.37 4.08 2.08
C ARG A 40 -9.71 5.04 3.08
N TRP A 41 -8.40 5.26 3.00
CA TRP A 41 -7.69 6.16 3.90
C TRP A 41 -7.96 7.62 3.54
N LYS A 42 -8.66 8.34 4.41
CA LYS A 42 -8.99 9.76 4.26
C LYS A 42 -7.77 10.65 4.53
N LEU A 43 -6.81 10.68 3.60
CA LEU A 43 -5.48 11.27 3.83
C LEU A 43 -5.50 12.69 4.41
N GLN A 44 -6.35 13.59 3.89
CA GLN A 44 -6.44 14.98 4.38
C GLN A 44 -6.86 15.08 5.86
N GLN A 45 -7.57 14.08 6.39
CA GLN A 45 -7.93 14.03 7.81
C GLN A 45 -6.72 13.69 8.70
N TYR A 46 -5.81 12.84 8.22
CA TYR A 46 -4.69 12.32 9.01
C TYR A 46 -3.38 13.05 8.75
N PHE A 47 -3.24 13.70 7.58
CA PHE A 47 -2.06 14.45 7.18
C PHE A 47 -2.45 15.85 6.66
N PRO A 48 -3.11 16.69 7.49
CA PRO A 48 -3.67 17.96 7.04
C PRO A 48 -2.62 18.94 6.49
N ASP A 49 -1.40 18.88 7.02
CA ASP A 49 -0.29 19.77 6.65
C ASP A 49 0.58 19.21 5.51
N LYS A 50 0.16 18.13 4.85
CA LYS A 50 0.92 17.46 3.80
C LYS A 50 0.12 17.47 2.50
N VAL A 51 0.80 17.76 1.40
CA VAL A 51 0.25 17.52 0.06
C VAL A 51 0.29 16.01 -0.18
N THR A 52 -0.88 15.38 -0.19
CA THR A 52 -1.01 13.92 -0.37
C THR A 52 -1.92 13.60 -1.54
N LEU A 53 -1.65 12.48 -2.22
CA LEU A 53 -2.48 11.99 -3.31
C LEU A 53 -2.81 10.52 -3.12
N ASN A 54 -4.09 10.19 -3.15
CA ASN A 54 -4.56 8.81 -3.02
C ASN A 54 -4.74 8.16 -4.41
N ARG A 55 -3.97 7.10 -4.66
CA ARG A 55 -4.06 6.21 -5.82
C ARG A 55 -4.26 4.76 -5.41
N GLY A 56 -5.01 4.57 -4.33
CA GLY A 56 -5.49 3.26 -3.91
C GLY A 56 -6.76 2.87 -4.67
N PHE A 57 -6.84 1.63 -5.12
CA PHE A 57 -8.00 1.12 -5.86
C PHE A 57 -8.32 -0.32 -5.50
N GLY A 58 -9.60 -0.58 -5.21
CA GLY A 58 -10.21 -1.90 -5.06
C GLY A 58 -9.44 -2.97 -4.27
N GLY A 59 -9.78 -4.22 -4.51
CA GLY A 59 -9.04 -5.38 -3.99
C GLY A 59 -7.78 -5.68 -4.81
N SER A 60 -7.03 -4.65 -5.21
CA SER A 60 -5.90 -4.79 -6.13
C SER A 60 -4.74 -5.59 -5.54
N TYR A 61 -3.98 -6.19 -6.44
CA TYR A 61 -2.73 -6.88 -6.18
C TYR A 61 -1.52 -5.97 -6.40
N VAL A 62 -0.36 -6.42 -5.92
CA VAL A 62 0.92 -5.75 -6.24
C VAL A 62 1.13 -5.67 -7.76
N SER A 63 0.78 -6.73 -8.49
CA SER A 63 0.87 -6.78 -9.95
C SER A 63 -0.03 -5.76 -10.67
N ASP A 64 -1.14 -5.36 -10.06
CA ASP A 64 -2.03 -4.36 -10.65
C ASP A 64 -1.43 -2.96 -10.55
N SER A 65 -0.83 -2.62 -9.39
CA SER A 65 -0.07 -1.38 -9.24
C SER A 65 1.13 -1.32 -10.18
N LEU A 66 1.82 -2.45 -10.41
CA LEU A 66 2.88 -2.56 -11.41
C LEU A 66 2.37 -2.28 -12.83
N TYR A 67 1.27 -2.91 -13.22
CA TYR A 67 0.70 -2.74 -14.55
C TYR A 67 0.30 -1.28 -14.81
N TYR A 68 -0.39 -0.67 -13.84
CA TYR A 68 -0.88 0.71 -13.95
C TYR A 68 0.14 1.78 -13.53
N ALA A 69 1.39 1.43 -13.23
CA ALA A 69 2.39 2.39 -12.74
C ALA A 69 2.53 3.63 -13.66
N ALA A 70 2.41 3.43 -14.98
CA ALA A 70 2.43 4.51 -15.97
C ALA A 70 1.27 5.51 -15.85
N ASP A 71 0.13 5.06 -15.31
CA ASP A 71 -1.07 5.86 -15.16
C ASP A 71 -1.19 6.45 -13.75
N ILE A 72 -0.78 5.69 -12.71
CA ILE A 72 -1.06 6.05 -11.31
C ILE A 72 0.16 6.42 -10.47
N ILE A 73 1.38 6.32 -11.00
CA ILE A 73 2.61 6.68 -10.26
C ILE A 73 3.46 7.66 -11.05
N ILE A 74 3.92 7.23 -12.23
CA ILE A 74 4.95 7.96 -13.00
C ILE A 74 4.55 9.40 -13.33
N PRO A 75 3.30 9.71 -13.76
CA PRO A 75 2.94 11.07 -14.15
C PRO A 75 3.06 12.11 -13.03
N TYR A 76 3.01 11.68 -11.76
CA TYR A 76 3.06 12.59 -10.62
C TYR A 76 4.47 12.91 -10.12
N GLU A 77 5.50 12.22 -10.65
CA GLU A 77 6.90 12.38 -10.26
C GLU A 77 7.11 12.48 -8.73
N PRO A 78 6.55 11.56 -7.91
CA PRO A 78 6.59 11.71 -6.46
C PRO A 78 8.00 11.53 -5.91
N ASN A 79 8.39 12.38 -4.95
CA ASN A 79 9.60 12.17 -4.16
C ASN A 79 9.42 11.02 -3.14
N MET A 80 8.17 10.72 -2.77
CA MET A 80 7.84 9.69 -1.80
C MET A 80 6.54 8.95 -2.16
N ILE A 81 6.58 7.63 -2.05
CA ILE A 81 5.44 6.73 -2.21
C ILE A 81 5.21 5.99 -0.90
N VAL A 82 3.96 5.93 -0.44
CA VAL A 82 3.50 5.04 0.62
C VAL A 82 2.72 3.90 -0.05
N PHE A 83 3.25 2.69 0.01
CA PHE A 83 2.71 1.53 -0.67
C PHE A 83 2.10 0.51 0.31
N SER A 84 0.88 0.04 0.03
CA SER A 84 0.26 -1.06 0.78
C SER A 84 -0.61 -1.95 -0.10
N ALA A 85 -0.16 -3.19 -0.30
CA ALA A 85 -0.89 -4.27 -0.96
C ALA A 85 -0.33 -5.63 -0.52
N GLY A 86 -0.90 -6.73 -0.98
CA GLY A 86 -0.44 -8.09 -0.67
C GLY A 86 -1.46 -8.93 0.13
N ASP A 87 -2.36 -8.32 0.89
CA ASP A 87 -3.44 -9.08 1.56
C ASP A 87 -4.37 -9.74 0.54
N ASN A 88 -4.70 -9.09 -0.57
CA ASN A 88 -5.51 -9.70 -1.64
C ASN A 88 -4.75 -10.77 -2.44
N ASP A 89 -3.45 -10.58 -2.64
CA ASP A 89 -2.57 -11.56 -3.27
C ASP A 89 -2.57 -12.90 -2.52
N ILE A 90 -2.56 -12.84 -1.19
CA ILE A 90 -2.53 -14.03 -0.32
C ILE A 90 -3.87 -14.78 -0.36
N ILE A 91 -5.00 -14.09 -0.44
CA ILE A 91 -6.33 -14.73 -0.59
C ILE A 91 -6.35 -15.62 -1.83
N ASP A 92 -5.80 -15.11 -2.92
CA ASP A 92 -5.76 -15.80 -4.20
C ASP A 92 -4.63 -16.84 -4.27
N GLY A 93 -3.91 -17.07 -3.17
CA GLY A 93 -2.92 -18.14 -3.06
C GLY A 93 -1.54 -17.78 -3.60
N LYS A 94 -1.22 -16.50 -3.82
CA LYS A 94 0.16 -16.09 -4.14
C LYS A 94 1.06 -16.32 -2.92
N THR A 95 2.26 -16.83 -3.18
CA THR A 95 3.25 -17.07 -2.13
C THR A 95 3.90 -15.77 -1.65
N PRO A 96 4.50 -15.75 -0.45
CA PRO A 96 5.31 -14.63 0.03
C PRO A 96 6.40 -14.20 -0.98
N SER A 97 7.07 -15.16 -1.60
CA SER A 97 8.11 -14.90 -2.61
C SER A 97 7.57 -14.26 -3.88
N MET A 98 6.36 -14.64 -4.32
CA MET A 98 5.71 -13.99 -5.47
C MET A 98 5.38 -12.54 -5.18
N ILE A 99 4.89 -12.22 -3.99
CA ILE A 99 4.56 -10.85 -3.57
C ILE A 99 5.81 -9.97 -3.58
N VAL A 100 6.91 -10.45 -2.98
CA VAL A 100 8.19 -9.72 -2.92
C VAL A 100 8.77 -9.55 -4.33
N SER A 101 8.69 -10.59 -5.17
CA SER A 101 9.14 -10.49 -6.57
C SER A 101 8.33 -9.47 -7.38
N GLN A 102 7.01 -9.41 -7.16
CA GLN A 102 6.14 -8.43 -7.83
C GLN A 102 6.41 -7.01 -7.32
N PHE A 103 6.65 -6.86 -6.01
CA PHE A 103 7.03 -5.59 -5.43
C PHE A 103 8.39 -5.11 -5.97
N GLY A 104 9.39 -5.99 -6.05
CA GLY A 104 10.68 -5.63 -6.65
C GLY A 104 10.59 -5.26 -8.13
N ALA A 105 9.66 -5.86 -8.89
CA ALA A 105 9.37 -5.42 -10.25
C ALA A 105 8.71 -4.03 -10.29
N LEU A 106 7.79 -3.74 -9.36
CA LEU A 106 7.18 -2.41 -9.20
C LEU A 106 8.23 -1.36 -8.82
N GLU A 107 9.08 -1.61 -7.84
CA GLU A 107 10.17 -0.72 -7.44
C GLU A 107 11.08 -0.42 -8.64
N LYS A 108 11.57 -1.46 -9.35
CA LYS A 108 12.43 -1.28 -10.53
C LYS A 108 11.74 -0.45 -11.61
N ARG A 109 10.44 -0.66 -11.83
CA ARG A 109 9.68 0.14 -12.78
C ARG A 109 9.63 1.61 -12.35
N ILE A 110 9.37 1.88 -11.07
CA ILE A 110 9.34 3.25 -10.52
C ILE A 110 10.72 3.90 -10.65
N HIS A 111 11.78 3.25 -10.19
CA HIS A 111 13.13 3.82 -10.17
C HIS A 111 13.79 3.93 -11.55
N SER A 112 13.28 3.23 -12.58
CA SER A 112 13.70 3.44 -13.97
C SER A 112 13.38 4.86 -14.44
N ASP A 113 12.22 5.39 -14.04
CA ASP A 113 11.76 6.72 -14.44
C ASP A 113 12.05 7.76 -13.34
N LEU A 114 12.04 7.33 -12.07
CA LEU A 114 12.11 8.18 -10.88
C LEU A 114 13.15 7.64 -9.87
N PRO A 115 14.46 7.67 -10.17
CA PRO A 115 15.50 6.99 -9.39
C PRO A 115 15.66 7.50 -7.94
N GLY A 116 15.20 8.71 -7.65
CA GLY A 116 15.27 9.32 -6.31
C GLY A 116 14.06 9.06 -5.40
N THR A 117 13.00 8.42 -5.91
CA THR A 117 11.76 8.24 -5.14
C THR A 117 11.96 7.28 -3.98
N VAL A 118 11.63 7.73 -2.77
CA VAL A 118 11.59 6.87 -1.57
C VAL A 118 10.28 6.10 -1.53
N ILE A 119 10.32 4.78 -1.40
CA ILE A 119 9.13 3.92 -1.27
C ILE A 119 9.05 3.41 0.17
N ILE A 120 8.01 3.80 0.91
CA ILE A 120 7.66 3.27 2.23
C ILE A 120 6.62 2.17 2.02
N VAL A 121 7.01 0.92 2.24
CA VAL A 121 6.13 -0.25 2.21
C VAL A 121 5.54 -0.45 3.59
N LEU A 122 4.21 -0.37 3.69
CA LEU A 122 3.50 -0.79 4.90
C LEU A 122 3.40 -2.31 4.91
N SER A 123 3.71 -2.93 6.05
CA SER A 123 3.46 -4.36 6.26
C SER A 123 2.02 -4.73 5.90
N ILE A 124 1.83 -5.92 5.32
CA ILE A 124 0.53 -6.55 5.18
C ILE A 124 -0.08 -6.71 6.57
N LYS A 125 -1.25 -6.12 6.79
CA LYS A 125 -1.88 -6.12 8.11
C LYS A 125 -2.51 -7.46 8.48
N PRO A 126 -2.60 -7.78 9.78
CA PRO A 126 -3.49 -8.82 10.22
C PRO A 126 -4.95 -8.43 9.92
N THR A 127 -5.80 -9.43 9.72
CA THR A 127 -7.25 -9.25 9.67
C THR A 127 -7.90 -10.35 10.49
N ILE A 128 -8.96 -10.04 11.23
CA ILE A 128 -9.68 -11.03 12.02
C ILE A 128 -10.39 -12.02 11.08
N TYR A 129 -11.06 -11.50 10.06
CA TYR A 129 -11.80 -12.31 9.09
C TYR A 129 -10.91 -13.35 8.36
N ARG A 130 -9.63 -13.03 8.14
CA ARG A 130 -8.68 -13.91 7.43
C ARG A 130 -7.49 -14.29 8.29
N TRP A 131 -7.68 -14.44 9.59
CA TRP A 131 -6.58 -14.70 10.53
C TRP A 131 -5.80 -15.99 10.20
N HIS A 132 -6.46 -16.99 9.64
CA HIS A 132 -5.81 -18.22 9.17
C HIS A 132 -4.75 -18.00 8.07
N LEU A 133 -4.78 -16.87 7.36
CA LEU A 133 -3.77 -16.49 6.36
C LEU A 133 -2.59 -15.72 6.96
N TRP A 134 -2.64 -15.36 8.24
CA TRP A 134 -1.61 -14.57 8.91
C TRP A 134 -0.20 -15.16 8.81
N PRO A 135 0.04 -16.48 8.94
CA PRO A 135 1.38 -17.04 8.76
C PRO A 135 1.99 -16.72 7.39
N CYS A 136 1.18 -16.71 6.33
CA CYS A 136 1.62 -16.34 4.98
C CYS A 136 1.92 -14.83 4.89
N ALA A 137 1.04 -13.99 5.44
CA ALA A 137 1.23 -12.54 5.46
C ALA A 137 2.45 -12.11 6.28
N SER A 138 2.64 -12.70 7.46
CA SER A 138 3.80 -12.45 8.31
C SER A 138 5.10 -12.84 7.60
N HIS A 139 5.14 -14.00 6.94
CA HIS A 139 6.32 -14.38 6.15
C HIS A 139 6.56 -13.42 4.97
N ALA A 140 5.51 -12.95 4.29
CA ALA A 140 5.66 -11.93 3.26
C ALA A 140 6.22 -10.61 3.83
N ASN A 141 5.79 -10.20 5.03
CA ASN A 141 6.32 -9.04 5.74
C ASN A 141 7.81 -9.19 6.05
N ASP A 142 8.24 -10.35 6.54
CA ASP A 142 9.66 -10.62 6.81
C ASP A 142 10.51 -10.49 5.55
N LEU A 143 10.05 -11.04 4.44
CA LEU A 143 10.75 -10.96 3.16
C LEU A 143 10.74 -9.54 2.57
N LEU A 144 9.65 -8.79 2.70
CA LEU A 144 9.58 -7.39 2.28
C LEU A 144 10.50 -6.49 3.13
N SER A 145 10.58 -6.74 4.43
CA SER A 145 11.51 -6.06 5.34
C SER A 145 12.96 -6.32 4.92
N GLN A 146 13.33 -7.59 4.72
CA GLN A 146 14.66 -7.98 4.23
C GLN A 146 14.97 -7.41 2.84
N TYR A 147 13.96 -7.32 1.97
CA TYR A 147 14.10 -6.70 0.66
C TYR A 147 14.40 -5.20 0.79
N CYS A 148 13.59 -4.44 1.54
CA CYS A 148 13.83 -3.01 1.71
C CYS A 148 15.17 -2.72 2.41
N ALA A 149 15.60 -3.53 3.37
CA ALA A 149 16.88 -3.36 4.05
C ALA A 149 18.10 -3.43 3.09
N LYS A 150 17.94 -4.05 1.92
CA LYS A 150 18.99 -4.15 0.88
C LYS A 150 18.90 -3.07 -0.20
N ASN A 151 17.85 -2.25 -0.21
CA ASN A 151 17.58 -1.27 -1.26
C ASN A 151 17.51 0.15 -0.67
N PRO A 152 18.39 1.09 -1.05
CA PRO A 152 18.59 2.36 -0.33
C PRO A 152 17.38 3.29 -0.34
N ASN A 153 16.51 3.19 -1.35
CA ASN A 153 15.29 4.00 -1.50
C ASN A 153 14.02 3.22 -1.12
N CYS A 154 14.14 2.09 -0.41
CA CYS A 154 13.03 1.29 0.10
C CYS A 154 13.06 1.33 1.62
N ARG A 155 11.91 1.57 2.25
CA ARG A 155 11.74 1.53 3.69
C ARG A 155 10.57 0.62 4.01
N PHE A 156 10.73 -0.26 4.99
CA PHE A 156 9.64 -1.08 5.49
C PHE A 156 9.13 -0.49 6.80
N LEU A 157 7.82 -0.24 6.89
CA LEU A 157 7.15 0.17 8.12
C LEU A 157 6.24 -0.98 8.58
N ASP A 158 6.63 -1.62 9.69
CA ASP A 158 5.83 -2.66 10.32
C ASP A 158 4.69 -2.06 11.15
N VAL A 159 3.56 -1.80 10.48
CA VAL A 159 2.31 -1.43 11.15
C VAL A 159 1.59 -2.64 11.75
N SER A 160 1.96 -3.86 11.33
CA SER A 160 1.28 -5.08 11.72
C SER A 160 1.51 -5.47 13.17
N SER A 161 2.73 -5.28 13.69
CA SER A 161 3.06 -5.52 15.10
C SER A 161 2.21 -4.67 16.05
N ALA A 162 1.91 -3.42 15.70
CA ALA A 162 1.08 -2.53 16.51
C ALA A 162 -0.42 -2.88 16.49
N MET A 163 -0.83 -3.74 15.55
CA MET A 163 -2.20 -4.20 15.38
C MET A 163 -2.50 -5.52 16.11
N LEU A 164 -1.48 -6.14 16.72
CA LEU A 164 -1.64 -7.30 17.58
C LEU A 164 -1.70 -6.86 19.06
N ASN A 165 -2.44 -7.61 19.87
CA ASN A 165 -2.47 -7.43 21.33
C ASN A 165 -1.37 -8.27 21.99
N ASP A 166 -1.28 -8.22 23.32
CA ASP A 166 -0.27 -8.96 24.12
C ASP A 166 -0.39 -10.49 24.00
N GLN A 167 -1.51 -10.99 23.46
CA GLN A 167 -1.73 -12.41 23.16
C GLN A 167 -1.43 -12.76 21.69
N ASN A 168 -0.80 -11.85 20.93
CA ASN A 168 -0.53 -11.98 19.49
C ASN A 168 -1.79 -12.18 18.63
N MET A 169 -2.93 -11.65 19.08
CA MET A 169 -4.20 -11.67 18.34
C MET A 169 -4.53 -10.30 17.78
N PRO A 170 -5.25 -10.21 16.64
CA PRO A 170 -5.64 -8.92 16.09
C PRO A 170 -6.52 -8.12 17.06
N ARG A 171 -6.21 -6.84 17.19
CA ARG A 171 -6.97 -5.88 17.98
C ARG A 171 -8.29 -5.52 17.30
N ALA A 172 -9.40 -6.13 17.75
CA ALA A 172 -10.71 -6.00 17.12
C ALA A 172 -11.22 -4.55 17.05
N GLU A 173 -10.84 -3.71 18.00
CA GLU A 173 -11.23 -2.30 18.05
C GLU A 173 -10.64 -1.44 16.91
N LEU A 174 -9.70 -1.97 16.12
CA LEU A 174 -9.10 -1.30 14.96
C LEU A 174 -9.86 -1.52 13.66
N PHE A 175 -10.84 -2.44 13.65
CA PHE A 175 -11.54 -2.85 12.44
C PHE A 175 -12.99 -2.34 12.38
N GLU A 176 -13.50 -2.23 11.17
CA GLU A 176 -14.93 -2.08 10.88
C GLU A 176 -15.68 -3.38 11.21
N PRO A 177 -17.03 -3.39 11.23
CA PRO A 177 -17.82 -4.60 11.49
C PRO A 177 -17.55 -5.77 10.53
N ASP A 178 -16.95 -5.50 9.36
CA ASP A 178 -16.53 -6.54 8.41
C ASP A 178 -15.25 -7.29 8.85
N MET A 179 -14.63 -6.87 9.96
CA MET A 179 -13.47 -7.52 10.57
C MET A 179 -12.25 -7.62 9.64
N MET A 180 -12.22 -6.79 8.60
CA MET A 180 -11.23 -6.81 7.54
C MET A 180 -10.65 -5.43 7.28
N HIS A 181 -11.50 -4.41 7.12
CA HIS A 181 -11.06 -3.05 6.86
C HIS A 181 -10.87 -2.27 8.16
N LEU A 182 -9.95 -1.31 8.13
CA LEU A 182 -9.70 -0.45 9.28
C LEU A 182 -10.83 0.55 9.47
N ASN A 183 -11.16 0.79 10.73
CA ASN A 183 -11.95 1.94 11.14
C ASN A 183 -11.04 3.16 11.38
N SER A 184 -11.59 4.25 11.93
CA SER A 184 -10.82 5.46 12.23
C SER A 184 -9.67 5.24 13.23
N LYS A 185 -9.83 4.35 14.23
CA LYS A 185 -8.75 4.02 15.19
C LYS A 185 -7.61 3.27 14.51
N GLY A 186 -7.93 2.34 13.61
CA GLY A 186 -6.93 1.61 12.82
C GLY A 186 -6.14 2.55 11.91
N TYR A 187 -6.81 3.46 11.21
CA TYR A 187 -6.14 4.45 10.38
C TYR A 187 -5.35 5.49 11.19
N GLN A 188 -5.82 5.88 12.37
CA GLN A 188 -5.07 6.76 13.27
C GLN A 188 -3.77 6.09 13.72
N LEU A 189 -3.82 4.81 14.10
CA LEU A 189 -2.62 4.05 14.47
C LEU A 189 -1.59 4.04 13.34
N TRP A 190 -2.04 3.78 12.10
CA TRP A 190 -1.15 3.85 10.94
C TRP A 190 -0.59 5.24 10.70
N ALA A 191 -1.41 6.29 10.86
CA ALA A 191 -0.99 7.67 10.68
C ALA A 191 0.07 8.09 11.70
N ASP A 192 -0.10 7.71 12.98
CA ASP A 192 0.84 8.01 14.05
C ASP A 192 2.21 7.37 13.81
N MET A 193 2.23 6.15 13.27
CA MET A 193 3.47 5.45 12.92
C MET A 193 4.12 5.99 11.65
N LEU A 194 3.32 6.37 10.65
CA LEU A 194 3.80 6.83 9.35
C LEU A 194 4.25 8.29 9.38
N GLY A 195 3.56 9.16 10.11
CA GLY A 195 3.78 10.61 10.16
C GLY A 195 5.25 11.03 10.36
N PRO A 196 5.99 10.45 11.33
CA PRO A 196 7.41 10.75 11.52
C PRO A 196 8.28 10.46 10.28
N LEU A 197 7.89 9.52 9.43
CA LEU A 197 8.62 9.16 8.20
C LEU A 197 8.30 10.08 7.02
N LEU A 198 7.15 10.76 7.04
CA LEU A 198 6.72 11.72 6.01
C LEU A 198 7.35 13.12 6.19
N SER A 199 8.34 13.22 7.08
CA SER A 199 8.98 14.47 7.47
C SER A 199 10.35 14.59 6.81
N LYS A 200 10.36 15.01 5.54
CA LYS A 200 11.46 15.71 4.86
C LYS A 200 10.89 16.59 3.76
#